data_AF-A0A661RKY2-F1
#
_entry.id   AF-A0A661RKY2-F1
#
_cell.length_a   1.000
_cell.length_b   1.000
_cell.length_c   1.000
_cell.angle_alpha   90.00
_cell.angle_beta   90.00
_cell.angle_gamma   90.00
#
_symmetry.space_group_name_H-M   'P 1'
#
loop_
_entity.id
_entity.type
_entity.pdbx_description
1 polymer ?
#
loop_
_entity_poly.entity_id
_entity_poly.type
_entity_poly.pdbx_seq_one_letter_code
_entity_poly.pdbx_strand_id
1 'polypeptide(L)'
;MDAVPKILDACCGSKMMWGDRKNPRVIFGDNRAETITVTDRSHGKADGSRTLIIEPDVMLDFRHLPNTANWVKTGRMIFGKKPLTR
;
A
#
# COMPACT_ATOMS: atom_id res chain seq x y z
N MET A 1 -16.72 20.35 10.58
CA MET A 1 -16.65 19.04 11.26
C MET A 1 -15.82 18.14 10.38
N ASP A 2 -14.53 18.21 10.64
CA ASP A 2 -13.49 17.72 9.75
C ASP A 2 -13.55 16.20 9.73
N ALA A 3 -13.81 15.66 8.54
CA ALA A 3 -13.83 14.24 8.30
C ALA A 3 -12.40 13.72 8.46
N VAL A 4 -12.02 13.40 9.69
CA VAL A 4 -10.78 12.68 9.97
C VAL A 4 -10.79 11.45 9.06
N PRO A 5 -9.77 11.27 8.19
CA PRO A 5 -9.71 10.09 7.34
C PRO A 5 -9.76 8.85 8.22
N LYS A 6 -10.80 8.03 8.02
CA LYS A 6 -11.11 6.93 8.95
C LYS A 6 -10.25 5.69 8.71
N ILE A 7 -9.58 5.64 7.55
CA ILE A 7 -8.91 4.45 7.06
C ILE A 7 -7.49 4.82 6.64
N LEU A 8 -6.51 4.09 7.16
CA LEU A 8 -5.11 4.17 6.70
C LEU A 8 -4.76 2.88 5.97
N ASP A 9 -4.28 3.04 4.74
CA ASP A 9 -3.55 1.99 4.03
C ASP A 9 -2.04 2.28 4.16
N ALA A 10 -1.38 1.66 5.15
CA ALA A 10 0.00 1.98 5.54
C ALA A 10 1.09 1.37 4.62
N CYS A 11 0.69 0.56 3.65
CA CYS A 11 1.58 -0.08 2.67
C CYS A 11 0.91 -0.06 1.28
N CYS A 12 0.48 1.12 0.84
CA CYS A 12 -0.44 1.22 -0.29
C CYS A 12 0.16 0.79 -1.64
N GLY A 13 1.49 0.80 -1.78
CA GLY A 13 2.15 0.58 -3.06
C GLY A 13 1.54 1.46 -4.16
N SER A 14 1.15 0.85 -5.29
CA SER A 14 0.45 1.53 -6.40
C SER A 14 -1.06 1.69 -6.21
N LYS A 15 -1.54 1.76 -4.96
CA LYS A 15 -2.96 1.90 -4.56
C LYS A 15 -3.86 0.81 -5.15
N MET A 16 -3.33 -0.39 -5.37
CA MET A 16 -4.03 -1.46 -6.09
C MET A 16 -5.17 -2.12 -5.31
N MET A 17 -5.14 -2.07 -3.98
CA MET A 17 -6.20 -2.66 -3.14
C MET A 17 -7.51 -1.86 -3.23
N TRP A 18 -7.45 -0.60 -3.68
CA TRP A 18 -8.58 0.32 -3.71
C TRP A 18 -9.07 0.51 -5.15
N GLY A 19 -10.33 0.18 -5.39
CA GLY A 19 -10.98 0.43 -6.68
C GLY A 19 -11.11 1.94 -6.98
N ASP A 20 -11.34 2.74 -5.94
CA ASP A 20 -11.29 4.20 -5.99
C ASP A 20 -9.99 4.69 -5.33
N ARG A 21 -9.03 5.07 -6.17
CA ARG A 21 -7.70 5.58 -5.75
C ARG A 21 -7.73 7.02 -5.23
N LYS A 22 -8.86 7.73 -5.35
CA LYS A 22 -9.04 9.12 -4.90
C LYS A 22 -10.04 9.22 -3.75
N ASN A 23 -10.34 8.10 -3.09
CA ASN A 23 -11.32 8.09 -2.02
C ASN A 23 -10.86 8.98 -0.85
N PRO A 24 -11.58 10.08 -0.54
CA PRO A 24 -11.15 11.04 0.48
C PRO A 24 -11.22 10.49 1.91
N ARG A 25 -11.77 9.29 2.11
CA ARG A 25 -11.86 8.64 3.42
C ARG A 25 -10.63 7.80 3.76
N VAL A 26 -9.71 7.64 2.81
CA VAL A 26 -8.52 6.79 2.91
C VAL A 26 -7.29 7.67 2.84
N ILE A 27 -6.36 7.46 3.78
CA ILE A 27 -5.00 7.96 3.65
C ILE A 27 -4.16 6.83 3.07
N PHE A 28 -3.45 7.11 1.98
CA PHE A 28 -2.47 6.19 1.41
C PHE A 28 -1.09 6.50 1.99
N GLY A 29 -0.56 5.59 2.80
CA GLY A 29 0.78 5.63 3.36
C GLY A 29 1.68 4.57 2.73
N ASP A 30 2.92 4.95 2.45
CA ASP A 30 4.01 4.02 2.10
C ASP A 30 5.32 4.70 2.50
N ASN A 31 6.36 3.92 2.78
CA ASN A 31 7.68 4.46 3.07
C ASN A 31 8.51 4.71 1.80
N ARG A 32 7.91 4.48 0.63
CA ARG A 32 8.51 4.69 -0.69
C ARG A 32 7.68 5.68 -1.50
N ALA A 33 8.37 6.47 -2.30
CA ALA A 33 7.79 7.28 -3.38
C ALA A 33 8.69 7.11 -4.61
N GLU A 34 8.35 6.16 -5.47
CA GLU A 34 9.21 5.75 -6.58
C GLU A 34 8.42 5.18 -7.75
N THR A 35 9.03 5.26 -8.94
CA THR A 35 8.53 4.62 -10.15
C THR A 35 9.41 3.42 -10.47
N ILE A 36 8.81 2.23 -10.49
CA ILE A 36 9.52 0.96 -10.68
C ILE A 36 8.98 0.29 -11.93
N THR A 37 9.86 -0.10 -12.84
CA THR A 37 9.50 -1.01 -13.93
C THR A 37 9.69 -2.44 -13.45
N VAL A 38 8.61 -3.22 -13.42
CA VAL A 38 8.64 -4.65 -13.06
C VAL A 38 8.28 -5.50 -14.27
N THR A 39 8.95 -6.65 -14.35
CA THR A 39 8.63 -7.66 -15.36
C THR A 39 7.24 -8.23 -15.09
N ASP A 40 6.35 -8.06 -16.07
CA ASP A 40 5.02 -8.62 -16.06
C ASP A 40 5.04 -9.98 -16.77
N ARG A 41 4.88 -11.05 -15.99
CA ARG A 41 4.82 -12.43 -16.52
C ARG A 41 3.40 -12.85 -16.91
N SER A 42 2.43 -11.94 -16.87
CA SER A 42 1.10 -12.27 -17.39
C SER A 42 1.17 -12.45 -18.90
N HIS A 43 0.56 -13.53 -19.40
CA HIS A 43 0.66 -14.04 -20.78
C HIS A 43 0.13 -13.10 -21.88
N GLY A 44 -0.11 -11.82 -21.60
CA GLY A 44 -0.77 -10.87 -22.49
C GLY A 44 0.03 -9.61 -22.85
N LYS A 45 1.22 -9.40 -22.29
CA LYS A 45 2.07 -8.23 -22.60
C LYS A 45 3.28 -8.66 -23.46
N ALA A 46 3.36 -8.15 -24.69
CA ALA A 46 4.44 -8.46 -25.62
C ALA A 46 5.84 -8.07 -25.10
N ASP A 47 5.94 -6.93 -24.41
CA ASP A 47 7.19 -6.45 -23.81
C ASP A 47 7.49 -7.04 -22.42
N GLY A 48 6.58 -7.86 -21.88
CA GLY A 48 6.76 -8.53 -20.59
C GLY A 48 7.11 -7.61 -19.42
N SER A 49 6.76 -6.32 -19.47
CA SER A 49 7.05 -5.34 -18.43
C SER A 49 5.88 -4.38 -18.19
N ARG A 50 5.81 -3.84 -16.97
CA ARG A 50 4.85 -2.82 -16.57
C ARG A 50 5.50 -1.83 -15.60
N THR A 51 5.09 -0.57 -15.69
CA THR A 51 5.49 0.47 -14.76
C THR A 51 4.54 0.50 -13.57
N LEU A 52 5.08 0.46 -12.35
CA LEU A 52 4.38 0.76 -11.12
C LEU A 52 4.81 2.14 -10.63
N ILE A 53 3.83 2.97 -10.31
CA ILE A 53 4.04 4.27 -9.69
C ILE A 53 3.57 4.14 -8.24
N ILE A 54 4.47 4.37 -7.30
CA ILE A 54 4.19 4.39 -5.86
C ILE A 54 4.21 5.86 -5.44
N GLU A 55 3.02 6.41 -5.20
CA GLU A 55 2.81 7.81 -4.80
C GLU A 55 1.84 7.85 -3.61
N PRO A 56 2.34 7.63 -2.38
CA PRO A 56 1.52 7.75 -1.18
C PRO A 56 1.16 9.21 -0.93
N ASP A 57 0.04 9.44 -0.25
CA ASP A 57 -0.33 10.78 0.20
C ASP A 57 0.51 11.20 1.42
N VAL A 58 0.96 10.22 2.21
CA VAL A 58 1.81 10.42 3.39
C VAL A 58 2.99 9.46 3.36
N MET A 59 4.21 10.00 3.40
CA MET A 59 5.41 9.20 3.61
C MET A 59 5.41 8.65 5.03
N LEU A 60 5.23 7.34 5.16
CA LEU A 60 4.90 6.70 6.42
C LEU A 60 5.58 5.34 6.52
N ASP A 61 6.37 5.14 7.58
CA ASP A 61 6.90 3.83 7.92
C ASP A 61 5.97 3.13 8.92
N PHE A 62 5.30 2.07 8.46
CA PHE A 62 4.37 1.32 9.28
C PHE A 62 4.98 0.74 10.57
N ARG A 63 6.31 0.55 10.61
CA ARG A 63 7.04 0.01 11.76
C ARG A 63 7.14 1.01 12.91
N HIS A 64 7.06 2.31 12.61
CA HIS A 64 7.15 3.40 13.58
C HIS A 64 5.78 3.96 13.95
N LEU A 65 4.71 3.30 13.49
CA LEU A 65 3.37 3.74 13.78
C LEU A 65 3.06 3.59 15.27
N PRO A 66 2.57 4.65 15.93
CA PRO A 66 2.18 4.56 17.33
C PRO A 66 1.01 3.57 17.45
N ASN A 67 1.16 2.61 18.36
CA ASN A 67 0.13 1.58 18.62
C ASN A 67 -1.18 2.16 19.20
N THR A 68 -1.24 3.47 19.42
CA THR A 68 -2.36 4.23 19.98
C THR A 68 -3.25 4.90 18.91
N ALA A 69 -2.91 4.80 17.62
CA ALA A 69 -3.72 5.39 16.56
C ALA A 69 -5.02 4.61 16.31
N ASN A 70 -6.16 5.31 16.37
CA ASN A 70 -7.52 4.78 16.18
C ASN A 70 -7.87 4.47 14.71
N TRP A 71 -6.97 3.84 13.95
CA TRP A 71 -7.23 3.43 12.57
C TRP A 71 -7.90 2.05 12.49
N VAL A 72 -8.77 1.87 11.50
CA VAL A 72 -9.21 0.53 11.10
C VAL A 72 -8.18 0.01 10.09
N LYS A 73 -7.41 -1.02 10.47
CA LYS A 73 -6.47 -1.68 9.55
C LYS A 73 -7.24 -2.41 8.45
N THR A 74 -7.46 -1.77 7.32
CA THR A 74 -7.97 -2.41 6.11
C THR A 74 -6.82 -3.06 5.37
N GLY A 75 -6.41 -4.23 5.85
CA GLY A 75 -5.42 -5.07 5.18
C GLY A 75 -5.56 -6.49 5.70
N ARG A 76 -6.16 -7.37 4.91
CA ARG A 76 -6.14 -8.81 5.18
C ARG A 76 -4.69 -9.27 4.98
N MET A 77 -3.90 -9.15 6.03
CA MET A 77 -2.53 -9.59 6.00
C MET A 77 -2.51 -11.12 6.05
N ILE A 78 -2.37 -11.74 4.89
CA ILE A 78 -1.88 -13.12 4.78
C ILE A 78 -0.39 -13.14 5.17
N PHE A 79 -0.09 -12.93 6.46
CA PHE A 79 1.18 -13.39 7.01
C PHE A 79 1.15 -14.91 6.98
N GLY A 80 1.62 -15.50 5.89
CA GLY A 80 2.22 -16.82 5.94
C GLY A 80 3.42 -16.72 6.86
N LYS A 81 3.22 -16.97 8.15
CA LYS A 81 4.32 -17.25 9.08
C LYS A 81 5.02 -18.51 8.55
N LYS A 82 6.02 -18.36 7.69
CA LYS A 82 7.08 -19.36 7.63
C LYS A 82 8.00 -19.06 8.81
N PRO A 83 8.17 -20.00 9.76
CA PRO A 83 9.11 -19.80 10.83
C PRO A 83 10.51 -19.62 10.22
N LEU A 84 11.22 -18.58 10.66
CA LEU A 84 12.67 -18.50 10.46
C LEU A 84 13.28 -19.67 11.26
N THR A 85 13.64 -20.74 10.58
CA THR A 85 14.67 -21.64 11.09
C THR A 85 16.01 -21.06 10.71
N ARG A 86 16.89 -20.92 11.71
CA ARG A 86 18.31 -20.63 11.57
C ARG A 86 18.99 -21.61 10.61
#